data_AF-A0A397YLZ3-F1
#
_entry.id   AF-A0A397YLZ3-F1
#
_cell.length_a   1.000
_cell.length_b   1.000
_cell.length_c   1.000
_cell.angle_alpha   90.00
_cell.angle_beta   90.00
_cell.angle_gamma   90.00
#
_symmetry.space_group_name_H-M   'P 1'
#
loop_
_entity.id
_entity.type
_entity.pdbx_description
1 polymer ?
#
loop_
_entity_poly.entity_id
_entity_poly.type
_entity_poly.pdbx_seq_one_letter_code
_entity_poly.pdbx_strand_id
1 'polypeptide(L)'
;MTFCRIIMTFSGSHLWKGIGTTVTASSGVKNSLIWKKKKMMFEELKDVSEMGGTVEETLNAFTTKEEYGVSITKADLVRWSILIDRYGRPEISVQIFEWMEKKEMKFTPSQLATFVDYIYRVHSIRAALDYFESVDPDFDNMDYKAKNWSAYDFLARSMSKNWNKRPW
;
A
#
# COMPACT_ATOMS: atom_id res chain seq x y z
N MET A 1 -34.02 -51.72 -53.70
CA MET A 1 -34.95 -50.86 -54.45
C MET A 1 -34.59 -49.40 -54.16
N THR A 2 -34.14 -48.74 -55.22
CA THR A 2 -33.89 -47.32 -55.50
C THR A 2 -33.87 -46.30 -54.34
N PHE A 3 -32.66 -45.88 -53.96
CA PHE A 3 -32.40 -44.60 -53.29
C PHE A 3 -32.28 -43.50 -54.36
N CYS A 4 -33.13 -42.47 -54.30
CA CYS A 4 -32.98 -41.27 -55.12
C CYS A 4 -31.99 -40.30 -54.46
N ARG A 5 -30.90 -40.00 -55.18
CA ARG A 5 -29.99 -38.88 -54.96
C ARG A 5 -30.71 -37.56 -55.29
N ILE A 6 -30.58 -36.55 -54.42
CA ILE A 6 -30.56 -35.15 -54.87
C ILE A 6 -29.33 -34.50 -54.23
N ILE A 7 -28.41 -34.12 -55.11
CA ILE A 7 -27.32 -33.18 -54.86
C ILE A 7 -27.91 -31.78 -55.02
N MET A 8 -27.71 -30.90 -54.05
CA MET A 8 -27.70 -29.47 -54.31
C MET A 8 -26.49 -28.84 -53.62
N THR A 9 -25.55 -28.37 -54.44
CA THR A 9 -24.47 -27.49 -54.03
C THR A 9 -24.78 -26.05 -54.44
N PHE A 10 -24.44 -25.16 -53.51
CA PHE A 10 -23.95 -23.79 -53.64
C PHE A 10 -24.89 -22.66 -54.12
N SER A 11 -25.10 -21.67 -53.23
CA SER A 11 -24.58 -20.29 -53.36
C SER A 11 -25.40 -19.33 -52.48
N GLY A 12 -24.73 -18.44 -51.72
CA GLY A 12 -25.38 -17.25 -51.14
C GLY A 12 -25.05 -16.91 -49.69
N SER A 13 -23.82 -16.44 -49.46
CA SER A 13 -23.39 -15.40 -48.51
C SER A 13 -24.26 -14.98 -47.31
N HIS A 14 -23.68 -15.19 -46.12
CA HIS A 14 -23.45 -14.24 -45.02
C HIS A 14 -24.52 -13.20 -44.66
N LEU A 15 -25.16 -13.40 -43.50
CA LEU A 15 -25.40 -12.33 -42.50
C LEU A 15 -25.87 -12.93 -41.16
N TRP A 16 -24.96 -13.58 -40.44
CA TRP A 16 -25.19 -13.82 -39.01
C TRP A 16 -24.94 -12.49 -38.31
N LYS A 17 -26.01 -11.80 -37.91
CA LYS A 17 -25.94 -10.73 -36.92
C LYS A 17 -25.53 -11.36 -35.59
N GLY A 18 -24.22 -11.50 -35.40
CA GLY A 18 -23.64 -11.68 -34.07
C GLY A 18 -23.89 -10.39 -33.30
N ILE A 19 -24.96 -10.37 -32.52
CA ILE A 19 -25.15 -9.37 -31.47
C ILE A 19 -24.01 -9.64 -30.49
N GLY A 20 -22.93 -8.87 -30.62
CA GLY A 20 -21.89 -8.81 -29.62
C GLY A 20 -22.53 -8.34 -28.32
N THR A 21 -22.82 -9.28 -27.43
CA THR A 21 -23.19 -8.99 -26.05
C THR A 21 -22.02 -8.23 -25.45
N THR A 22 -22.09 -6.90 -25.49
CA THR A 22 -21.21 -6.06 -24.70
C THR A 22 -21.63 -6.31 -23.27
N VAL A 23 -20.97 -7.26 -22.61
CA VAL A 23 -21.19 -7.54 -21.20
C VAL A 23 -20.65 -6.32 -20.47
N THR A 24 -21.52 -5.33 -20.24
CA THR A 24 -21.25 -4.22 -19.33
C THR A 24 -21.11 -4.83 -17.95
N ALA A 25 -19.88 -5.21 -17.61
CA ALA A 25 -19.57 -5.76 -16.30
C ALA A 25 -19.99 -4.73 -15.23
N SER A 26 -20.97 -5.12 -14.41
CA SER A 26 -21.50 -4.31 -13.31
C SER A 26 -20.37 -3.77 -12.44
N SER A 27 -20.47 -2.50 -12.04
CA SER A 27 -19.49 -1.81 -11.20
C SER A 27 -19.17 -2.58 -9.90
N GLY A 28 -20.14 -3.31 -9.36
CA GLY A 28 -19.95 -4.18 -8.19
C GLY A 28 -18.98 -5.34 -8.44
N VAL A 29 -19.00 -5.95 -9.63
CA VAL A 29 -18.10 -7.07 -9.99
C VAL A 29 -16.66 -6.58 -10.13
N LYS A 30 -16.46 -5.39 -10.73
CA LYS A 30 -15.14 -4.77 -10.88
C LYS A 30 -14.51 -4.41 -9.54
N ASN A 31 -15.27 -3.79 -8.64
CA ASN A 31 -14.79 -3.42 -7.30
C ASN A 31 -14.39 -4.65 -6.47
N SER A 32 -15.15 -5.75 -6.58
CA SER A 32 -14.83 -7.03 -5.93
C SER A 32 -13.49 -7.60 -6.42
N LEU A 33 -13.22 -7.56 -7.73
CA LEU A 33 -11.95 -8.04 -8.29
C LEU A 33 -10.77 -7.16 -7.86
N ILE A 34 -10.93 -5.84 -7.87
CA ILE A 34 -9.91 -4.88 -7.39
C ILE A 34 -9.56 -5.16 -5.93
N TRP A 35 -10.57 -5.36 -5.07
CA TRP A 35 -10.37 -5.70 -3.67
C TRP A 35 -9.59 -7.00 -3.49
N LYS A 36 -9.96 -8.07 -4.22
CA LYS A 36 -9.25 -9.35 -4.16
C LYS A 36 -7.78 -9.21 -4.54
N LYS A 37 -7.48 -8.47 -5.59
CA LYS A 37 -6.11 -8.22 -6.05
C LYS A 37 -5.30 -7.42 -5.02
N LYS A 38 -5.85 -6.31 -4.51
CA LYS A 38 -5.23 -5.53 -3.43
C LYS A 38 -5.00 -6.37 -2.17
N LYS A 39 -5.93 -7.27 -1.85
CA LYS A 39 -5.76 -8.21 -0.73
C LYS A 39 -4.57 -9.15 -0.99
N MET A 40 -4.45 -9.74 -2.17
CA MET A 40 -3.30 -10.60 -2.49
C MET A 40 -1.97 -9.86 -2.37
N MET A 41 -1.89 -8.63 -2.90
CA MET A 41 -0.70 -7.77 -2.79
C MET A 41 -0.37 -7.45 -1.32
N PHE A 42 -1.39 -7.21 -0.49
CA PHE A 42 -1.21 -6.99 0.94
C PHE A 42 -0.64 -8.23 1.65
N GLU A 43 -1.16 -9.43 1.37
CA GLU A 43 -0.62 -10.67 1.97
C GLU A 43 0.82 -10.91 1.52
N GLU A 44 1.12 -10.67 0.23
CA GLU A 44 2.48 -10.77 -0.30
C GLU A 44 3.44 -9.80 0.41
N LEU A 45 3.01 -8.57 0.65
CA LEU A 45 3.82 -7.59 1.37
C LEU A 45 3.99 -7.94 2.86
N LYS A 46 2.95 -8.48 3.50
CA LYS A 46 2.97 -8.89 4.91
C LYS A 46 3.95 -10.04 5.15
N ASP A 47 4.05 -10.98 4.22
CA ASP A 47 4.85 -12.20 4.33
C ASP A 47 6.16 -12.15 3.52
N VAL A 48 6.59 -10.94 3.14
CA VAL A 48 7.77 -10.72 2.27
C VAL A 48 9.05 -11.35 2.81
N SER A 49 9.26 -11.32 4.13
CA SER A 49 10.41 -11.96 4.77
C SER A 49 10.37 -13.49 4.69
N GLU A 50 9.17 -14.08 4.68
CA GLU A 50 8.99 -15.53 4.58
C GLU A 50 9.18 -16.01 3.13
N MET A 51 8.91 -15.14 2.15
CA MET A 51 9.14 -15.40 0.73
C MET A 51 10.57 -15.09 0.27
N GLY A 52 11.44 -14.62 1.16
CA GLY A 52 12.86 -14.34 0.87
C GLY A 52 13.10 -13.11 -0.02
N GLY A 53 12.12 -12.20 -0.12
CA GLY A 53 12.25 -10.93 -0.84
C GLY A 53 12.44 -9.74 0.09
N THR A 54 12.59 -8.55 -0.49
CA THR A 54 12.58 -7.28 0.25
C THR A 54 11.30 -6.49 0.01
N VAL A 55 10.90 -5.67 0.99
CA VAL A 55 9.74 -4.77 0.89
C VAL A 55 9.86 -3.87 -0.34
N GLU A 56 11.05 -3.33 -0.59
CA GLU A 56 11.32 -2.46 -1.73
C GLU A 56 11.15 -3.16 -3.08
N GLU A 57 11.67 -4.38 -3.24
CA GLU A 57 11.48 -5.18 -4.46
C GLU A 57 10.01 -5.51 -4.70
N THR A 58 9.29 -5.94 -3.66
CA THR A 58 7.86 -6.27 -3.74
C THR A 58 7.03 -5.03 -4.11
N LEU A 59 7.27 -3.88 -3.48
CA LEU A 59 6.57 -2.64 -3.82
C LEU A 59 6.93 -2.13 -5.23
N ASN A 60 8.18 -2.24 -5.65
CA ASN A 60 8.59 -1.90 -7.01
C ASN A 60 7.90 -2.82 -8.04
N ALA A 61 7.80 -4.12 -7.76
CA ALA A 61 7.08 -5.08 -8.59
C ALA A 61 5.59 -4.72 -8.73
N PHE A 62 4.97 -4.23 -7.67
CA PHE A 62 3.58 -3.76 -7.73
C PHE A 62 3.38 -2.53 -8.63
N THR A 63 4.41 -1.70 -8.80
CA THR A 63 4.35 -0.52 -9.68
C THR A 63 4.67 -0.83 -11.15
N THR A 64 5.44 -1.88 -11.42
CA THR A 64 5.93 -2.21 -12.77
C THR A 64 5.15 -3.33 -13.44
N LYS A 65 4.61 -4.29 -12.67
CA LYS A 65 3.88 -5.43 -13.23
C LYS A 65 2.47 -5.03 -13.62
N GLU A 66 2.18 -5.04 -14.92
CA GLU A 66 0.82 -4.99 -15.47
C GLU A 66 -0.06 -6.16 -14.98
N GLU A 67 0.56 -7.24 -14.48
CA GLU A 67 -0.06 -8.47 -13.98
C GLU A 67 -1.15 -8.22 -12.92
N TYR A 68 -0.94 -7.27 -12.01
CA TYR A 68 -1.96 -6.95 -11.01
C TYR A 68 -3.11 -6.14 -11.64
N GLY A 69 -2.88 -5.39 -12.71
CA GLY A 69 -3.91 -4.58 -13.39
C GLY A 69 -4.67 -3.62 -12.45
N VAL A 70 -4.08 -3.31 -11.29
CA VAL A 70 -4.64 -2.47 -10.22
C VAL A 70 -3.52 -1.62 -9.66
N SER A 71 -3.71 -0.31 -9.64
CA SER A 71 -2.76 0.64 -9.07
C SER A 71 -2.85 0.67 -7.53
N ILE A 72 -1.71 0.64 -6.87
CA ILE A 72 -1.61 0.95 -5.44
C ILE A 72 -1.62 2.47 -5.27
N THR A 73 -2.43 2.95 -4.33
CA THR A 73 -2.43 4.36 -3.93
C THR A 73 -1.65 4.57 -2.65
N LYS A 74 -1.22 5.81 -2.40
CA LYS A 74 -0.64 6.23 -1.12
C LYS A 74 -1.52 5.83 0.08
N ALA A 75 -2.84 5.95 -0.05
CA ALA A 75 -3.78 5.60 1.00
C ALA A 75 -3.81 4.08 1.27
N ASP A 76 -3.63 3.25 0.24
CA ASP A 76 -3.50 1.81 0.42
C ASP A 76 -2.24 1.48 1.22
N LEU A 77 -1.09 2.07 0.87
CA LEU A 77 0.19 1.85 1.58
C LEU A 77 0.11 2.24 3.05
N VAL A 78 -0.43 3.42 3.36
CA VAL A 78 -0.63 3.86 4.75
C VAL A 78 -1.58 2.93 5.51
N ARG A 79 -2.64 2.45 4.86
CA ARG A 79 -3.56 1.51 5.49
C ARG A 79 -2.88 0.17 5.74
N TRP A 80 -2.10 -0.33 4.78
CA TRP A 80 -1.41 -1.60 4.87
C TRP A 80 -0.31 -1.58 5.93
N SER A 81 0.48 -0.50 6.03
CA SER A 81 1.47 -0.35 7.09
C SER A 81 0.80 -0.39 8.48
N ILE A 82 -0.33 0.29 8.67
CA ILE A 82 -1.07 0.25 9.94
C ILE A 82 -1.59 -1.16 10.26
N LEU A 83 -2.04 -1.91 9.25
CA LEU A 83 -2.50 -3.28 9.45
C LEU A 83 -1.33 -4.23 9.76
N ILE A 84 -0.23 -4.13 9.02
CA ILE A 84 0.99 -4.92 9.22
C ILE A 84 1.57 -4.66 10.62
N ASP A 85 1.58 -3.41 11.07
CA ASP A 85 1.94 -3.05 12.43
C ASP A 85 1.08 -3.77 13.48
N ARG A 86 -0.24 -3.82 13.27
CA ARG A 86 -1.17 -4.57 14.14
C ARG A 86 -0.91 -6.07 14.14
N TYR A 87 -0.31 -6.62 13.08
CA TYR A 87 0.16 -8.01 13.03
C TYR A 87 1.53 -8.21 13.71
N GLY A 88 2.07 -7.17 14.37
CA GLY A 88 3.32 -7.27 15.11
C GLY A 88 4.56 -7.27 14.21
N ARG A 89 4.47 -6.60 13.05
CA ARG A 89 5.57 -6.47 12.08
C ARG A 89 5.93 -4.98 11.83
N PRO A 90 6.30 -4.21 12.86
CA PRO A 90 6.60 -2.78 12.69
C PRO A 90 7.78 -2.49 11.75
N GLU A 91 8.71 -3.43 11.59
CA GLU A 91 9.88 -3.31 10.72
C GLU A 91 9.47 -3.20 9.25
N ILE A 92 8.47 -3.98 8.83
CA ILE A 92 7.90 -3.89 7.48
C ILE A 92 7.18 -2.55 7.33
N SER A 93 6.52 -2.07 8.38
CA SER A 93 5.81 -0.79 8.37
C SER A 93 6.76 0.39 8.16
N VAL A 94 7.93 0.39 8.82
CA VAL A 94 9.01 1.37 8.59
C VAL A 94 9.47 1.34 7.13
N GLN A 95 9.79 0.15 6.60
CA GLN A 95 10.26 0.01 5.21
C GLN A 95 9.26 0.50 4.17
N ILE A 96 7.95 0.32 4.41
CA ILE A 96 6.89 0.87 3.53
C ILE A 96 6.96 2.41 3.52
N PHE A 97 7.08 3.04 4.68
CA PHE A 97 7.16 4.50 4.77
C PHE A 97 8.46 5.06 4.17
N GLU A 98 9.60 4.41 4.40
CA GLU A 98 10.88 4.76 3.76
C GLU A 98 10.77 4.68 2.23
N TRP A 99 10.14 3.63 1.70
CA TRP A 99 9.90 3.51 0.27
C TRP A 99 8.98 4.62 -0.25
N MET A 100 7.93 4.99 0.49
CA MET A 100 7.05 6.11 0.13
C MET A 100 7.82 7.44 0.09
N GLU A 101 8.75 7.65 1.02
CA GLU A 101 9.62 8.82 1.04
C GLU A 101 10.60 8.83 -0.15
N LYS A 102 11.23 7.70 -0.48
CA LYS A 102 12.05 7.54 -1.70
C LYS A 102 11.29 7.85 -2.99
N LYS A 103 9.96 7.67 -2.99
CA LYS A 103 9.05 8.04 -4.10
C LYS A 103 8.48 9.45 -3.96
N GLU A 104 9.04 10.27 -3.07
CA GLU A 104 8.67 11.66 -2.81
C GLU A 104 7.17 11.85 -2.43
N MET A 105 6.56 10.84 -1.81
CA MET A 105 5.16 10.92 -1.38
C MET A 105 5.03 11.77 -0.11
N LYS A 106 4.61 13.02 -0.27
CA LYS A 106 4.43 13.96 0.86
C LYS A 106 3.49 13.43 1.94
N PHE A 107 3.95 13.27 3.18
CA PHE A 107 3.10 12.84 4.30
C PHE A 107 2.21 13.96 4.85
N THR A 108 1.02 13.59 5.32
CA THR A 108 0.23 14.46 6.20
C THR A 108 0.85 14.48 7.60
N PRO A 109 0.57 15.49 8.45
CA PRO A 109 1.12 15.51 9.81
C PRO A 109 0.76 14.27 10.63
N SER A 110 -0.45 13.73 10.43
CA SER A 110 -0.87 12.48 11.06
C SER A 110 -0.06 11.27 10.58
N GLN A 111 0.25 11.19 9.28
CA GLN A 111 1.09 10.14 8.71
C GLN A 111 2.54 10.26 9.18
N LEU A 112 3.06 11.49 9.28
CA LEU A 112 4.38 11.74 9.85
C LEU A 112 4.44 11.27 11.31
N ALA A 113 3.43 11.58 12.12
CA ALA A 113 3.37 11.12 13.50
C ALA A 113 3.33 9.58 13.60
N THR A 114 2.59 8.91 12.72
CA THR A 114 2.59 7.44 12.60
C THR A 114 3.98 6.90 12.24
N PHE A 115 4.66 7.53 11.27
CA PHE A 115 5.98 7.06 10.85
C PHE A 115 7.03 7.24 11.96
N VAL A 116 7.02 8.39 12.64
CA VAL A 116 7.90 8.68 13.79
C VAL A 116 7.68 7.67 14.93
N ASP A 117 6.43 7.25 15.21
CA ASP A 117 6.15 6.18 16.17
C ASP A 117 6.78 4.84 15.73
N TYR A 118 6.67 4.49 14.45
CA TYR A 118 7.29 3.27 13.93
C TYR A 118 8.82 3.29 14.02
N ILE A 119 9.46 4.41 13.66
CA ILE A 119 10.92 4.56 13.80
C ILE A 119 11.33 4.43 15.28
N TYR A 120 10.58 5.06 16.19
CA TYR A 120 10.86 4.97 17.63
C TYR A 120 10.81 3.53 18.12
N ARG A 121 9.80 2.77 17.69
CA ARG A 121 9.59 1.38 18.12
C ARG A 121 10.58 0.39 17.53
N VAL A 122 11.01 0.59 16.29
CA VAL A 122 11.92 -0.32 15.58
C VAL A 122 13.38 0.00 15.85
N HIS A 123 13.73 1.29 15.91
CA HIS A 123 15.11 1.73 16.04
C HIS A 123 15.38 2.30 17.44
N SER A 124 15.09 3.58 17.64
CA SER A 124 15.27 4.26 18.92
C SER A 124 14.56 5.61 18.94
N ILE A 125 14.40 6.17 20.15
CA ILE A 125 13.91 7.55 20.31
C ILE A 125 14.85 8.56 19.65
N ARG A 126 16.16 8.31 19.64
CA ARG A 126 17.12 9.20 19.01
C ARG A 126 16.95 9.21 17.49
N ALA A 127 16.82 8.04 16.86
CA ALA A 127 16.58 7.93 15.43
C ALA A 127 15.25 8.60 15.01
N ALA A 128 14.20 8.45 15.81
CA ALA A 128 12.91 9.09 15.54
C ALA A 128 12.97 10.61 15.65
N LEU A 129 13.73 11.13 16.63
CA LEU A 129 13.96 12.57 16.78
C LEU A 129 14.83 13.12 15.64
N ASP A 130 15.92 12.45 15.30
CA ASP A 130 16.80 12.83 14.20
C ASP A 130 16.03 12.90 12.87
N TYR A 131 15.15 11.92 12.62
CA TYR A 131 14.26 11.94 11.47
C TYR A 131 13.31 13.14 11.50
N PHE A 132 12.63 13.39 12.63
CA PHE A 132 11.73 14.53 12.76
C PHE A 132 12.44 15.88 12.52
N GLU A 133 13.62 16.08 13.11
CA GLU A 133 14.44 17.30 12.95
C GLU A 133 14.90 17.48 11.49
N SER A 134 15.12 16.39 10.74
CA SER A 134 15.43 16.49 9.31
C SER A 134 14.23 16.87 8.44
N VAL A 135 13.02 16.49 8.85
CA VAL A 135 11.77 16.80 8.12
C VAL A 135 11.26 18.21 8.43
N ASP A 136 11.45 18.68 9.66
CA ASP A 136 11.00 19.99 10.14
C ASP A 136 12.08 20.67 11.01
N PRO A 137 13.18 21.15 10.38
CA PRO A 137 14.35 21.69 11.09
C PRO A 137 14.06 22.98 11.85
N ASP A 138 13.07 23.75 11.40
CA ASP A 138 12.67 25.04 11.98
C ASP A 138 11.45 24.88 12.91
N PHE A 139 11.16 23.67 13.38
CA PHE A 139 9.99 23.39 14.21
C PHE A 139 10.04 24.16 15.54
N ASP A 140 9.05 25.04 15.77
CA ASP A 140 8.87 25.74 17.04
C ASP A 140 8.13 24.86 18.05
N ASN A 141 8.86 24.34 19.03
CA ASN A 141 8.30 23.52 20.10
C ASN A 141 7.46 24.29 21.14
N MET A 142 7.32 25.60 20.99
CA MET A 142 6.40 26.43 21.77
C MET A 142 5.08 26.69 21.05
N ASP A 143 5.01 26.43 19.73
CA ASP A 143 3.77 26.57 18.96
C ASP A 143 2.97 25.26 18.96
N TYR A 144 2.02 25.14 19.88
CA TYR A 144 1.09 24.01 19.94
C TYR A 144 0.15 23.88 18.72
N LYS A 145 0.11 24.89 17.84
CA LYS A 145 -0.62 24.85 16.56
C LYS A 145 0.28 24.51 15.38
N ALA A 146 1.57 24.29 15.62
CA ALA A 146 2.50 23.89 14.59
C ALA A 146 1.99 22.64 13.88
N LYS A 147 2.14 22.64 12.55
CA LYS A 147 1.58 21.61 11.67
C LYS A 147 1.96 20.19 12.14
N ASN A 148 3.20 19.99 12.56
CA ASN A 148 3.74 18.68 12.95
C ASN A 148 3.75 18.44 14.47
N TRP A 149 3.02 19.26 15.25
CA TRP A 149 2.96 19.17 16.71
C TRP A 149 2.63 17.76 17.21
N SER A 150 1.74 17.03 16.53
CA SER A 150 1.36 15.66 16.93
C SER A 150 2.53 14.68 16.93
N ALA A 151 3.47 14.81 16.00
CA ALA A 151 4.66 13.96 15.95
C ALA A 151 5.64 14.35 17.07
N TYR A 152 5.81 15.65 17.31
CA TYR A 152 6.66 16.14 18.39
C TYR A 152 6.12 15.83 19.79
N ASP A 153 4.82 16.03 20.06
CA ASP A 153 4.19 15.68 21.35
C ASP A 153 4.39 14.20 21.68
N PHE A 154 4.27 13.32 20.69
CA PHE A 154 4.59 11.91 20.84
C PHE A 154 6.04 11.69 21.29
N LEU A 155 7.01 12.32 20.61
CA LEU A 155 8.43 12.22 20.96
C LEU A 155 8.70 12.77 22.37
N ALA A 156 8.19 13.96 22.70
CA ALA A 156 8.36 14.60 23.99
C ALA A 156 7.83 13.72 25.15
N ARG A 157 6.64 13.13 24.98
CA ARG A 157 6.06 12.19 25.94
C ARG A 157 6.88 10.91 26.08
N SER A 158 7.38 10.37 24.97
CA SER A 158 8.20 9.15 24.95
C SER A 158 9.56 9.37 25.63
N MET A 159 10.20 10.52 25.41
CA MET A 159 11.44 10.91 26.09
C MET A 159 11.24 11.05 27.60
N SER A 160 10.17 11.72 28.04
CA SER A 160 9.84 11.87 29.47
C SER A 160 9.65 10.52 30.17
N LYS A 161 8.94 9.58 29.52
CA LYS A 161 8.75 8.22 30.05
C LYS A 161 10.05 7.45 30.20
N ASN A 162 10.99 7.61 29.27
CA ASN A 162 12.29 6.93 29.33
C ASN A 162 13.20 7.51 30.42
N TRP A 163 13.11 8.81 30.70
CA TRP A 163 13.82 9.43 31.82
C TRP A 163 13.46 8.80 33.17
N ASN A 164 12.17 8.51 33.38
CA ASN A 164 11.65 7.93 34.62
C ASN A 164 11.98 6.43 34.81
N LYS A 165 12.67 5.78 33.87
CA LYS A 165 13.01 4.34 33.90
C LYS A 165 14.48 4.03 34.19
N ARG A 166 15.33 5.03 34.43
CA ARG A 166 16.74 4.78 34.76
C ARG A 166 16.86 4.17 36.17
N PRO A 167 17.52 3.01 36.34
CA PRO A 167 17.87 2.54 37.67
C PRO A 167 18.96 3.47 38.21
N TRP A 168 18.77 3.95 39.44
CA TRP A 168 19.75 4.72 40.20
C TRP A 168 21.03 3.90 40.42
#